data_AF-A0AA43Q302-F1
#
_entry.id   AF-A0AA43Q302-F1
#
_cell.length_a   1.000
_cell.length_b   1.000
_cell.length_c   1.000
_cell.angle_alpha   90.00
_cell.angle_beta   90.00
_cell.angle_gamma   90.00
#
_symmetry.space_group_name_H-M   'P 1'
#
loop_
_entity.id
_entity.type
_entity.pdbx_description
1 polymer ?
#
loop_
_entity_poly.entity_id
_entity_poly.type
_entity_poly.pdbx_seq_one_letter_code
_entity_poly.pdbx_strand_id
1 'polypeptide(L)'
;MPAMKGLQLCNRCPNVAGMARSYDLLSRSHALRGNEGNDVVYGGAGNDQLSGGSGNDQMNGGFGFDVALQVGALSDYQVMSLGSSAILIHNGTGERDSFTDVEQIRFDRGPALTLAHSQAEAVAGHLVSTWLNRHLPADEGAYVQQYLSTVSADDIVKAFLTLPETANLTPRSSDELLAELNTNPSMLNLDVHRDLIFSAANDQGYLPFGLALTVDGGAGFDVLHLSGTLNDMHLAQKANVLELTQLQDGGMLNLLNAEILAFDSGETVVLAHNSTAGVLGRLVHTFFKSDATVNEWQQGLQALQDNVAPNTILNWFQDRANLQGLNNNDYIQTLHQNTFNRAASLEELSRYQQQLDQGTLDRSGLAVELATSTEAIATVGTVMQFEGWM
;
A
#
# COMPACT_ATOMS: atom_id res chain seq x y z
N MET A 1 3.40 -12.54 21.72
CA MET A 1 2.45 -11.65 21.02
C MET A 1 2.49 -10.29 21.72
N PRO A 2 3.31 -9.32 21.27
CA PRO A 2 3.32 -7.99 21.83
C PRO A 2 2.59 -6.99 20.91
N ALA A 3 1.76 -6.16 21.54
CA ALA A 3 1.01 -5.08 20.93
C ALA A 3 1.95 -3.94 20.48
N MET A 4 1.82 -3.52 19.22
CA MET A 4 2.39 -2.24 18.75
C MET A 4 1.66 -1.09 19.46
N LYS A 5 2.36 -0.41 20.36
CA LYS A 5 1.95 0.88 20.93
C LYS A 5 2.81 1.96 20.30
N GLY A 6 2.17 2.86 19.55
CA GLY A 6 2.79 4.12 19.14
C GLY A 6 2.46 4.51 17.70
N LEU A 7 1.19 4.79 17.38
CA LEU A 7 0.89 5.70 16.29
C LEU A 7 0.06 6.87 16.82
N GLN A 8 0.55 8.06 16.52
CA GLN A 8 0.05 9.33 16.99
C GLN A 8 -1.21 9.70 16.20
N LEU A 9 -2.29 9.93 16.94
CA LEU A 9 -3.63 10.20 16.42
C LEU A 9 -3.67 11.55 15.67
N CYS A 10 -4.11 11.53 14.41
CA CYS A 10 -4.41 12.74 13.66
C CYS A 10 -5.64 13.45 14.28
N ASN A 11 -5.44 14.65 14.83
CA ASN A 11 -6.46 15.45 15.53
C ASN A 11 -7.28 16.36 14.59
N ARG A 12 -7.27 16.12 13.27
CA ARG A 12 -7.92 17.01 12.27
C ARG A 12 -8.63 16.31 11.10
N CYS A 13 -8.99 15.03 11.21
CA CYS A 13 -9.80 14.43 10.16
C CYS A 13 -11.27 14.94 10.23
N PRO A 14 -11.90 15.31 9.10
CA PRO A 14 -13.36 15.45 9.01
C PRO A 14 -14.05 14.12 9.38
N ASN A 15 -15.37 14.06 9.58
CA ASN A 15 -16.09 12.87 10.07
C ASN A 15 -15.77 11.60 9.24
N VAL A 16 -14.75 10.83 9.63
CA VAL A 16 -14.36 9.57 8.98
C VAL A 16 -15.09 8.43 9.67
N ALA A 17 -16.10 7.87 9.02
CA ALA A 17 -16.69 6.59 9.41
C ALA A 17 -15.88 5.46 8.74
N GLY A 18 -15.25 4.59 9.53
CA GLY A 18 -14.64 3.35 9.00
C GLY A 18 -13.13 3.20 9.18
N MET A 19 -12.38 4.21 9.65
CA MET A 19 -11.05 3.94 10.19
C MET A 19 -11.20 3.18 11.51
N ALA A 20 -11.23 1.84 11.45
CA ALA A 20 -11.13 1.01 12.62
C ALA A 20 -9.84 1.42 13.35
N ARG A 21 -10.00 1.99 14.55
CA ARG A 21 -8.90 2.36 15.46
C ARG A 21 -8.20 1.14 16.06
N SER A 22 -7.99 0.10 15.26
CA SER A 22 -7.41 -1.18 15.65
C SER A 22 -6.64 -1.77 14.47
N TYR A 23 -5.32 -1.75 14.62
CA TYR A 23 -4.31 -2.42 13.82
C TYR A 23 -4.60 -3.93 13.66
N ASP A 24 -5.38 -4.32 12.65
CA ASP A 24 -5.36 -5.66 12.01
C ASP A 24 -6.21 -5.67 10.70
N LEU A 25 -5.96 -4.72 9.78
CA LEU A 25 -6.84 -4.40 8.63
C LEU A 25 -6.36 -4.91 7.25
N LEU A 26 -5.39 -5.81 7.17
CA LEU A 26 -4.58 -5.91 5.96
C LEU A 26 -4.93 -7.06 4.98
N SER A 27 -6.04 -7.77 5.20
CA SER A 27 -6.62 -8.74 4.23
C SER A 27 -8.06 -9.14 4.55
N ARG A 28 -8.73 -8.41 5.44
CA ARG A 28 -10.05 -8.80 5.95
C ARG A 28 -11.11 -8.02 5.19
N SER A 29 -12.11 -8.73 4.69
CA SER A 29 -13.36 -8.11 4.23
C SER A 29 -14.10 -7.44 5.38
N HIS A 30 -14.56 -6.22 5.15
CA HIS A 30 -15.35 -5.40 6.06
C HIS A 30 -16.74 -5.13 5.50
N ALA A 31 -17.67 -4.84 6.40
CA ALA A 31 -18.94 -4.22 6.07
C ALA A 31 -18.93 -2.83 6.70
N LEU A 32 -18.81 -1.80 5.87
CA LEU A 32 -18.62 -0.42 6.27
C LEU A 32 -19.81 0.41 5.84
N ARG A 33 -20.25 1.28 6.74
CA ARG A 33 -21.47 2.06 6.55
C ARG A 33 -21.29 3.47 7.11
N GLY A 34 -21.47 4.47 6.25
CA GLY A 34 -21.74 5.85 6.62
C GLY A 34 -23.17 6.05 7.13
N ASN A 35 -23.48 7.25 7.59
CA ASN A 35 -24.74 7.56 8.25
C ASN A 35 -25.53 8.58 7.42
N GLU A 36 -26.16 9.54 8.08
CA GLU A 36 -26.74 10.70 7.42
C GLU A 36 -25.66 11.77 7.28
N GLY A 37 -25.62 12.42 6.11
CA GLY A 37 -24.66 13.47 5.79
C GLY A 37 -23.73 13.07 4.64
N ASN A 38 -22.79 13.94 4.32
CA ASN A 38 -21.79 13.64 3.28
C ASN A 38 -20.63 12.92 3.95
N ASP A 39 -20.54 11.62 3.74
CA ASP A 39 -19.55 10.74 4.35
C ASP A 39 -18.42 10.40 3.37
N VAL A 40 -17.29 10.02 3.94
CA VAL A 40 -16.20 9.37 3.20
C VAL A 40 -15.94 8.01 3.83
N VAL A 41 -16.04 6.95 3.02
CA VAL A 41 -15.96 5.55 3.44
C VAL A 41 -14.82 4.85 2.69
N TYR A 42 -13.91 4.22 3.42
CA TYR A 42 -12.73 3.54 2.89
C TYR A 42 -12.76 2.05 3.23
N GLY A 43 -12.80 1.17 2.22
CA GLY A 43 -12.73 -0.29 2.37
C GLY A 43 -11.36 -0.75 2.86
N GLY A 44 -10.32 -0.33 2.15
CA GLY A 44 -8.94 -0.70 2.47
C GLY A 44 -8.53 -1.92 1.65
N ALA A 45 -7.92 -2.90 2.29
CA ALA A 45 -7.57 -4.16 1.65
C ALA A 45 -8.54 -5.27 2.05
N GLY A 46 -9.01 -6.04 1.07
CA GLY A 46 -10.00 -7.10 1.24
C GLY A 46 -11.16 -6.93 0.27
N ASN A 47 -12.09 -7.88 0.27
CA ASN A 47 -13.33 -7.73 -0.51
C ASN A 47 -14.39 -7.07 0.38
N ASP A 48 -14.53 -5.76 0.34
CA ASP A 48 -15.35 -4.98 1.25
C ASP A 48 -16.78 -4.76 0.73
N GLN A 49 -17.70 -4.52 1.67
CA GLN A 49 -19.05 -4.06 1.41
C GLN A 49 -19.21 -2.66 1.96
N LEU A 50 -19.48 -1.69 1.08
CA LEU A 50 -19.55 -0.27 1.42
C LEU A 50 -20.98 0.27 1.30
N SER A 51 -21.37 1.19 2.16
CA SER A 51 -22.60 1.95 2.03
C SER A 51 -22.36 3.38 2.53
N GLY A 52 -22.62 4.38 1.69
CA GLY A 52 -22.50 5.78 2.08
C GLY A 52 -23.56 6.21 3.08
N GLY A 53 -24.78 5.70 2.92
CA GLY A 53 -25.92 6.13 3.71
C GLY A 53 -26.75 7.12 2.92
N SER A 54 -27.14 8.24 3.53
CA SER A 54 -27.89 9.29 2.84
C SER A 54 -27.08 10.58 2.83
N GLY A 55 -26.94 11.21 1.67
CA GLY A 55 -26.15 12.42 1.49
C GLY A 55 -25.37 12.33 0.18
N ASN A 56 -24.31 13.13 0.06
CA ASN A 56 -23.37 13.02 -1.04
C ASN A 56 -22.09 12.35 -0.56
N ASP A 57 -21.93 11.07 -0.86
CA ASP A 57 -20.90 10.23 -0.26
C ASP A 57 -19.75 9.94 -1.21
N GLN A 58 -18.57 9.71 -0.63
CA GLN A 58 -17.39 9.25 -1.35
C GLN A 58 -17.01 7.86 -0.81
N MET A 59 -17.01 6.86 -1.68
CA MET A 59 -16.68 5.49 -1.34
C MET A 59 -15.45 5.05 -2.12
N ASN A 60 -14.41 4.63 -1.41
CA ASN A 60 -13.21 4.02 -1.96
C ASN A 60 -13.14 2.57 -1.50
N GLY A 61 -13.21 1.60 -2.43
CA GLY A 61 -13.06 0.18 -2.09
C GLY A 61 -11.63 -0.15 -1.67
N GLY A 62 -10.67 0.15 -2.55
CA GLY A 62 -9.26 -0.08 -2.31
C GLY A 62 -8.79 -1.36 -3.00
N PHE A 63 -8.00 -2.18 -2.30
CA PHE A 63 -7.52 -3.45 -2.86
C PHE A 63 -8.52 -4.57 -2.61
N GLY A 64 -9.02 -5.17 -3.68
CA GLY A 64 -9.85 -6.36 -3.63
C GLY A 64 -11.08 -6.17 -4.50
N PHE A 65 -12.04 -7.10 -4.38
CA PHE A 65 -13.30 -7.00 -5.09
C PHE A 65 -14.35 -6.40 -4.16
N ASP A 66 -14.66 -5.13 -4.39
CA ASP A 66 -15.48 -4.32 -3.50
C ASP A 66 -16.89 -4.12 -4.03
N VAL A 67 -17.84 -4.12 -3.11
CA VAL A 67 -19.27 -4.01 -3.41
C VAL A 67 -19.87 -2.83 -2.67
N ALA A 68 -20.33 -1.82 -3.39
CA ALA A 68 -21.16 -0.77 -2.82
C ALA A 68 -22.65 -1.15 -2.80
N LEU A 69 -23.35 -0.76 -1.74
CA LEU A 69 -24.77 -0.99 -1.54
C LEU A 69 -25.53 0.33 -1.67
N GLN A 70 -26.52 0.33 -2.56
CA GLN A 70 -27.37 1.48 -2.87
C GLN A 70 -28.85 1.16 -2.73
N VAL A 71 -29.62 2.15 -2.28
CA VAL A 71 -31.06 1.99 -2.04
C VAL A 71 -31.84 2.09 -3.36
N GLY A 72 -32.93 1.34 -3.49
CA GLY A 72 -33.80 1.44 -4.67
C GLY A 72 -33.32 0.58 -5.83
N ALA A 73 -33.35 1.10 -7.06
CA ALA A 73 -32.96 0.40 -8.27
C ALA A 73 -32.08 1.26 -9.17
N LEU A 74 -31.29 0.64 -10.06
CA LEU A 74 -30.43 1.37 -11.02
C LEU A 74 -31.18 2.47 -11.82
N SER A 75 -32.45 2.23 -12.15
CA SER A 75 -33.30 3.22 -12.86
C SER A 75 -33.60 4.49 -12.06
N ASP A 76 -33.42 4.44 -10.74
CA ASP A 76 -33.63 5.58 -9.86
C ASP A 76 -32.45 6.58 -9.95
N TYR A 77 -31.37 6.22 -10.65
CA TYR A 77 -30.15 7.01 -10.73
C TYR A 77 -29.75 7.39 -12.16
N GLN A 78 -29.01 8.49 -12.28
CA GLN A 78 -28.16 8.79 -13.42
C GLN A 78 -26.77 8.25 -13.13
N VAL A 79 -26.18 7.56 -14.10
CA VAL A 79 -24.84 6.98 -13.99
C VAL A 79 -23.90 7.73 -14.94
N MET A 80 -22.73 8.13 -14.44
CA MET A 80 -21.67 8.72 -15.24
C MET A 80 -20.30 8.29 -14.73
N SER A 81 -19.29 8.35 -15.58
CA SER A 81 -17.89 8.20 -15.18
C SER A 81 -17.19 9.56 -15.19
N LEU A 82 -16.29 9.77 -14.23
CA LEU A 82 -15.40 10.93 -14.16
C LEU A 82 -13.99 10.44 -13.83
N GLY A 83 -13.12 10.42 -14.85
CA GLY A 83 -11.80 9.79 -14.71
C GLY A 83 -11.95 8.32 -14.33
N SER A 84 -11.32 7.91 -13.25
CA SER A 84 -11.38 6.55 -12.71
C SER A 84 -12.55 6.28 -11.76
N SER A 85 -13.44 7.25 -11.56
CA SER A 85 -14.56 7.11 -10.62
C SER A 85 -15.89 6.96 -11.34
N ALA A 86 -16.77 6.14 -10.78
CA ALA A 86 -18.19 6.15 -11.12
C ALA A 86 -18.93 7.16 -10.25
N ILE A 87 -19.94 7.82 -10.79
CA ILE A 87 -20.81 8.75 -10.08
C ILE A 87 -22.26 8.32 -10.31
N LEU A 88 -23.01 8.16 -9.22
CA LEU A 88 -24.46 7.98 -9.22
C LEU A 88 -25.12 9.25 -8.72
N ILE A 89 -26.11 9.76 -9.47
CA ILE A 89 -26.95 10.88 -9.05
C ILE A 89 -28.39 10.40 -8.95
N HIS A 90 -28.97 10.41 -7.75
CA HIS A 90 -30.34 9.93 -7.55
C HIS A 90 -31.35 10.92 -8.17
N ASN A 91 -32.25 10.43 -9.03
CA ASN A 91 -33.18 11.26 -9.83
C ASN A 91 -34.20 12.03 -8.96
N GLY A 92 -34.57 11.48 -7.81
CA GLY A 92 -35.53 12.09 -6.88
C GLY A 92 -34.94 13.14 -5.93
N THR A 93 -33.83 12.81 -5.25
CA THR A 93 -33.20 13.64 -4.21
C THR A 93 -32.11 14.57 -4.76
N GLY A 94 -31.48 14.20 -5.88
CA GLY A 94 -30.30 14.89 -6.41
C GLY A 94 -29.00 14.56 -5.66
N GLU A 95 -29.05 13.64 -4.69
CA GLU A 95 -27.88 13.13 -3.98
C GLU A 95 -26.88 12.51 -4.96
N ARG A 96 -25.60 12.72 -4.68
CA ARG A 96 -24.47 12.33 -5.54
C ARG A 96 -23.48 11.51 -4.74
N ASP A 97 -23.32 10.26 -5.15
CA ASP A 97 -22.29 9.38 -4.61
C ASP A 97 -21.21 9.12 -5.65
N SER A 98 -19.95 9.14 -5.20
CA SER A 98 -18.79 8.79 -6.01
C SER A 98 -18.12 7.52 -5.53
N PHE A 99 -17.72 6.68 -6.47
CA PHE A 99 -17.13 5.38 -6.22
C PHE A 99 -15.79 5.30 -6.94
N THR A 100 -14.76 4.99 -6.18
CA THR A 100 -13.40 4.73 -6.67
C THR A 100 -13.00 3.35 -6.18
N ASP A 101 -12.33 2.56 -7.01
CA ASP A 101 -11.90 1.20 -6.63
C ASP A 101 -13.04 0.31 -6.11
N VAL A 102 -14.24 0.47 -6.67
CA VAL A 102 -15.40 -0.40 -6.40
C VAL A 102 -15.77 -1.10 -7.69
N GLU A 103 -15.90 -2.43 -7.67
CA GLU A 103 -16.16 -3.23 -8.88
C GLU A 103 -17.64 -3.47 -9.12
N GLN A 104 -18.47 -3.33 -8.08
CA GLN A 104 -19.88 -3.63 -8.17
C GLN A 104 -20.73 -2.72 -7.30
N ILE A 105 -21.83 -2.24 -7.86
CA ILE A 105 -22.88 -1.53 -7.11
C ILE A 105 -24.13 -2.40 -7.11
N ARG A 106 -24.54 -2.85 -5.93
CA ARG A 106 -25.78 -3.58 -5.73
C ARG A 106 -26.88 -2.64 -5.27
N PHE A 107 -28.03 -2.81 -5.88
CA PHE A 107 -29.25 -2.09 -5.50
C PHE A 107 -30.19 -3.03 -4.75
N ASP A 108 -31.02 -2.50 -3.86
CA ASP A 108 -32.06 -3.28 -3.16
C ASP A 108 -33.04 -3.97 -4.12
N ARG A 109 -33.21 -3.42 -5.33
CA ARG A 109 -34.11 -3.92 -6.37
C ARG A 109 -33.44 -3.88 -7.75
N GLY A 110 -33.63 -4.94 -8.52
CA GLY A 110 -33.18 -5.01 -9.91
C GLY A 110 -31.72 -5.47 -10.06
N PRO A 111 -31.13 -5.29 -11.25
CA PRO A 111 -29.77 -5.73 -11.52
C PRO A 111 -28.72 -4.87 -10.80
N ALA A 112 -27.60 -5.49 -10.45
CA ALA A 112 -26.40 -4.75 -10.04
C ALA A 112 -25.75 -4.05 -11.25
N LEU A 113 -24.96 -3.02 -10.98
CA LEU A 113 -24.10 -2.35 -11.94
C LEU A 113 -22.66 -2.83 -11.73
N THR A 114 -22.04 -3.41 -12.76
CA THR A 114 -20.60 -3.71 -12.76
C THR A 114 -19.81 -2.47 -13.16
N LEU A 115 -18.81 -2.12 -12.36
CA LEU A 115 -17.83 -1.09 -12.67
C LEU A 115 -16.55 -1.80 -13.10
N ALA A 116 -16.33 -1.89 -14.41
CA ALA A 116 -15.19 -2.62 -14.96
C ALA A 116 -14.00 -1.67 -15.12
N HIS A 117 -12.92 -1.94 -14.39
CA HIS A 117 -11.65 -1.24 -14.50
C HIS A 117 -10.71 -1.85 -15.55
N SER A 118 -11.01 -3.06 -16.01
CA SER A 118 -10.28 -3.73 -17.09
C SER A 118 -11.20 -4.45 -18.09
N GLN A 119 -10.63 -4.84 -19.23
CA GLN A 119 -11.33 -5.70 -20.19
C GLN A 119 -11.72 -7.06 -19.58
N ALA A 120 -10.88 -7.63 -18.71
CA ALA A 120 -11.16 -8.91 -18.08
C ALA A 120 -12.40 -8.84 -17.17
N GLU A 121 -12.50 -7.79 -16.36
CA GLU A 121 -13.68 -7.54 -15.51
C GLU A 121 -14.94 -7.28 -16.34
N ALA A 122 -14.82 -6.51 -17.43
CA ALA A 122 -15.93 -6.26 -18.35
C ALA A 122 -16.44 -7.57 -18.96
N VAL A 123 -15.55 -8.43 -19.43
CA VAL A 123 -15.92 -9.74 -20.01
C VAL A 123 -16.59 -10.62 -18.96
N ALA A 124 -15.99 -10.78 -17.77
CA ALA A 124 -16.57 -11.61 -16.72
C ALA A 124 -17.94 -11.08 -16.27
N GLY A 125 -18.05 -9.77 -16.04
CA GLY A 125 -19.29 -9.07 -15.68
C GLY A 125 -20.40 -9.27 -16.70
N HIS A 126 -20.07 -9.16 -17.99
CA HIS A 126 -21.02 -9.36 -19.07
C HIS A 126 -21.50 -10.81 -19.12
N LEU A 127 -20.58 -11.78 -19.01
CA LEU A 127 -20.94 -13.18 -19.14
C LEU A 127 -21.94 -13.61 -18.05
N VAL A 128 -21.68 -13.26 -16.79
CA VAL A 128 -22.58 -13.66 -15.68
C VAL A 128 -23.90 -12.88 -15.70
N SER A 129 -23.88 -11.59 -16.04
CA SER A 129 -25.10 -10.77 -16.05
C SER A 129 -26.02 -11.14 -17.22
N THR A 130 -25.46 -11.31 -18.42
CA THR A 130 -26.23 -11.60 -19.64
C THR A 130 -26.72 -13.05 -19.69
N TRP A 131 -25.84 -14.01 -19.36
CA TRP A 131 -26.12 -15.43 -19.62
C TRP A 131 -26.57 -16.21 -18.40
N LEU A 132 -26.22 -15.77 -17.20
CA LEU A 132 -26.64 -16.42 -15.94
C LEU A 132 -27.64 -15.58 -15.15
N ASN A 133 -27.93 -14.34 -15.58
CA ASN A 133 -28.83 -13.41 -14.89
C ASN A 133 -28.50 -13.24 -13.40
N ARG A 134 -27.20 -13.18 -13.08
CA ARG A 134 -26.67 -12.92 -11.73
C ARG A 134 -25.50 -11.95 -11.80
N HIS A 135 -25.14 -11.38 -10.65
CA HIS A 135 -23.91 -10.61 -10.51
C HIS A 135 -22.72 -11.54 -10.25
N LEU A 136 -21.48 -11.03 -10.35
CA LEU A 136 -20.31 -11.75 -9.83
C LEU A 136 -20.36 -11.77 -8.29
N PRO A 137 -20.25 -12.95 -7.66
CA PRO A 137 -19.82 -13.12 -6.29
C PRO A 137 -18.41 -12.53 -6.06
N ALA A 138 -18.11 -12.15 -4.82
CA ALA A 138 -16.85 -11.49 -4.49
C ALA A 138 -15.63 -12.40 -4.67
N ASP A 139 -15.77 -13.70 -4.45
CA ASP A 139 -14.73 -14.70 -4.69
C ASP A 139 -14.44 -14.91 -6.18
N GLU A 140 -15.49 -14.98 -7.03
CA GLU A 140 -15.31 -15.02 -8.49
C GLU A 140 -14.68 -13.72 -9.01
N GLY A 141 -15.14 -12.57 -8.50
CA GLY A 141 -14.62 -11.26 -8.89
C GLY A 141 -13.15 -11.07 -8.50
N ALA A 142 -12.79 -11.42 -7.26
CA ALA A 142 -11.40 -11.37 -6.80
C ALA A 142 -10.50 -12.32 -7.59
N TYR A 143 -11.02 -13.48 -8.02
CA TYR A 143 -10.29 -14.38 -8.91
C TYR A 143 -10.01 -13.69 -10.26
N VAL A 144 -10.98 -13.01 -10.86
CA VAL A 144 -10.76 -12.26 -12.11
C VAL A 144 -9.71 -11.15 -11.91
N GLN A 145 -9.74 -10.45 -10.77
CA GLN A 145 -8.80 -9.40 -10.43
C GLN A 145 -7.34 -9.89 -10.26
N GLN A 146 -7.16 -11.11 -9.75
CA GLN A 146 -5.81 -11.65 -9.56
C GLN A 146 -5.04 -11.86 -10.89
N TYR A 147 -5.75 -11.94 -12.02
CA TYR A 147 -5.15 -12.26 -13.31
C TYR A 147 -5.34 -11.17 -14.39
N LEU A 148 -5.71 -9.95 -14.00
CA LEU A 148 -6.09 -8.83 -14.89
C LEU A 148 -5.08 -8.54 -16.01
N SER A 149 -3.79 -8.73 -15.78
CA SER A 149 -2.72 -8.41 -16.75
C SER A 149 -2.30 -9.60 -17.63
N THR A 150 -2.80 -10.81 -17.40
CA THR A 150 -2.32 -12.04 -18.06
C THR A 150 -3.39 -12.87 -18.74
N VAL A 151 -4.68 -12.61 -18.46
CA VAL A 151 -5.79 -13.43 -18.95
C VAL A 151 -6.50 -12.73 -20.11
N SER A 152 -6.64 -13.44 -21.22
CA SER A 152 -7.38 -12.94 -22.39
C SER A 152 -8.88 -13.09 -22.20
N ALA A 153 -9.67 -12.32 -22.95
CA ALA A 153 -11.13 -12.47 -22.98
C ALA A 153 -11.56 -13.92 -23.29
N ASP A 154 -10.85 -14.59 -24.20
CA ASP A 154 -11.12 -16.00 -24.56
C ASP A 154 -10.88 -16.96 -23.41
N ASP A 155 -9.89 -16.69 -22.56
CA ASP A 155 -9.62 -17.54 -21.40
C ASP A 155 -10.71 -17.40 -20.33
N ILE A 156 -11.28 -16.20 -20.18
CA ILE A 156 -12.44 -15.97 -19.32
C ILE A 156 -13.68 -16.67 -19.88
N VAL A 157 -13.91 -16.59 -21.19
CA VAL A 157 -15.02 -17.31 -21.85
C VAL A 157 -14.89 -18.82 -21.66
N LYS A 158 -13.68 -19.38 -21.82
CA LYS A 158 -13.43 -20.80 -21.54
C LYS A 158 -13.74 -21.14 -20.09
N ALA A 159 -13.24 -20.36 -19.13
CA ALA A 159 -13.50 -20.57 -17.71
C ALA A 159 -15.00 -20.51 -17.40
N PHE A 160 -15.70 -19.51 -17.93
CA PHE A 160 -17.16 -19.37 -17.81
C PHE A 160 -17.91 -20.62 -18.29
N LEU A 161 -17.54 -21.17 -19.45
CA LEU A 161 -18.17 -22.38 -19.99
C LEU A 161 -17.90 -23.65 -19.19
N THR A 162 -16.95 -23.63 -18.25
CA THR A 162 -16.72 -24.75 -17.32
C THR A 162 -17.63 -24.71 -16.08
N LEU A 163 -18.37 -23.62 -15.86
CA LEU A 163 -19.25 -23.50 -14.70
C LEU A 163 -20.42 -24.51 -14.80
N PRO A 164 -20.81 -25.16 -13.69
CA PRO A 164 -21.97 -26.06 -13.69
C PRO A 164 -23.26 -25.42 -14.23
N GLU A 165 -23.45 -24.13 -13.99
CA GLU A 165 -24.61 -23.34 -14.39
C GLU A 165 -24.69 -23.14 -15.91
N THR A 166 -23.57 -23.26 -16.64
CA THR A 166 -23.55 -23.14 -18.10
C THR A 166 -23.87 -24.44 -18.82
N ALA A 167 -24.08 -25.56 -18.09
CA ALA A 167 -24.33 -26.87 -18.69
C ALA A 167 -25.57 -26.91 -19.62
N ASN A 168 -26.54 -26.02 -19.41
CA ASN A 168 -27.74 -25.91 -20.23
C ASN A 168 -27.67 -24.80 -21.29
N LEU A 169 -26.57 -24.06 -21.37
CA LEU A 169 -26.36 -23.11 -22.46
C LEU A 169 -26.22 -23.90 -23.76
N THR A 170 -26.93 -23.44 -24.79
CA THR A 170 -26.70 -23.95 -26.14
C THR A 170 -25.24 -23.67 -26.53
N PRO A 171 -24.56 -24.59 -27.25
CA PRO A 171 -23.21 -24.35 -27.71
C PRO A 171 -23.13 -23.01 -28.47
N ARG A 172 -22.24 -22.13 -28.02
CA ARG A 172 -22.05 -20.78 -28.57
C ARG A 172 -20.57 -20.50 -28.73
N SER A 173 -20.25 -19.70 -29.73
CA SER A 173 -18.93 -19.14 -29.96
C SER A 173 -18.62 -18.02 -28.96
N SER A 174 -17.33 -17.67 -28.79
CA SER A 174 -16.92 -16.51 -28.01
C SER A 174 -17.60 -15.22 -28.51
N ASP A 175 -17.68 -15.02 -29.83
CA ASP A 175 -18.32 -13.85 -30.43
C ASP A 175 -19.79 -13.73 -30.05
N GLU A 176 -20.53 -14.83 -30.01
CA GLU A 176 -21.93 -14.83 -29.57
C GLU A 176 -22.06 -14.51 -28.08
N LEU A 177 -21.18 -15.06 -27.25
CA LEU A 177 -21.20 -14.84 -25.80
C LEU A 177 -20.80 -13.43 -25.39
N LEU A 178 -20.01 -12.74 -26.22
CA LEU A 178 -19.56 -11.36 -25.99
C LEU A 178 -20.34 -10.33 -26.80
N ALA A 179 -21.38 -10.75 -27.52
CA ALA A 179 -22.25 -9.85 -28.24
C ALA A 179 -22.86 -8.81 -27.28
N GLU A 180 -22.91 -7.54 -27.70
CA GLU A 180 -23.43 -6.43 -26.89
C GLU A 180 -22.64 -6.13 -25.61
N LEU A 181 -21.42 -6.66 -25.45
CA LEU A 181 -20.53 -6.33 -24.32
C LEU A 181 -20.42 -4.82 -24.06
N ASN A 182 -20.12 -4.05 -25.11
CA ASN A 182 -19.93 -2.60 -25.02
C ASN A 182 -21.24 -1.80 -24.82
N THR A 183 -22.39 -2.44 -24.92
CA THR A 183 -23.72 -1.81 -24.77
C THR A 183 -24.52 -2.41 -23.63
N ASN A 184 -23.90 -3.23 -22.77
CA ASN A 184 -24.57 -3.85 -21.63
C ASN A 184 -25.02 -2.75 -20.64
N PRO A 185 -26.33 -2.60 -20.38
CA PRO A 185 -26.85 -1.53 -19.52
C PRO A 185 -26.52 -1.72 -18.04
N SER A 186 -26.10 -2.92 -17.63
CA SER A 186 -25.68 -3.25 -16.27
C SER A 186 -24.17 -3.10 -16.08
N MET A 187 -23.49 -2.38 -16.98
CA MET A 187 -22.04 -2.21 -16.97
C MET A 187 -21.62 -0.78 -17.25
N LEU A 188 -20.63 -0.31 -16.50
CA LEU A 188 -19.87 0.90 -16.77
C LEU A 188 -18.41 0.52 -16.93
N ASN A 189 -17.83 0.76 -18.11
CA ASN A 189 -16.41 0.56 -18.35
C ASN A 189 -15.64 1.83 -18.01
N LEU A 190 -14.76 1.75 -17.01
CA LEU A 190 -13.88 2.82 -16.55
C LEU A 190 -12.49 2.76 -17.22
N ASP A 191 -12.07 1.57 -17.68
CA ASP A 191 -10.82 1.30 -18.40
C ASP A 191 -9.60 2.02 -17.78
N VAL A 192 -9.26 1.65 -16.54
CA VAL A 192 -8.26 2.33 -15.73
C VAL A 192 -7.00 1.48 -15.65
N HIS A 193 -5.84 2.09 -15.92
CA HIS A 193 -4.56 1.42 -15.71
C HIS A 193 -4.21 1.38 -14.22
N ARG A 194 -4.10 0.18 -13.66
CA ARG A 194 -3.87 -0.05 -12.22
C ARG A 194 -2.45 -0.50 -11.87
N ASP A 195 -1.61 -0.74 -12.86
CA ASP A 195 -0.22 -1.18 -12.66
C ASP A 195 0.73 -0.14 -13.25
N LEU A 196 1.86 0.14 -12.61
CA LEU A 196 2.93 0.99 -13.13
C LEU A 196 4.25 0.25 -12.95
N ILE A 197 4.94 -0.02 -14.05
CA ILE A 197 6.26 -0.67 -14.03
C ILE A 197 7.26 0.34 -14.60
N PHE A 198 8.22 0.72 -13.77
CA PHE A 198 9.29 1.63 -14.13
C PHE A 198 10.45 0.89 -14.81
N SER A 199 11.45 1.65 -15.23
CA SER A 199 12.50 1.13 -16.08
C SER A 199 13.59 0.42 -15.27
N ALA A 200 14.68 0.05 -15.93
CA ALA A 200 15.88 -0.46 -15.23
C ALA A 200 16.89 0.67 -14.91
N ALA A 201 16.46 1.93 -15.02
CA ALA A 201 17.26 3.11 -14.72
C ALA A 201 16.88 3.66 -13.34
N ASN A 202 17.66 4.60 -12.82
CA ASN A 202 17.32 5.31 -11.59
C ASN A 202 16.15 6.26 -11.85
N ASP A 203 14.94 5.87 -11.46
CA ASP A 203 13.72 6.60 -11.73
C ASP A 203 13.31 7.46 -10.51
N GLN A 204 12.81 8.67 -10.78
CA GLN A 204 12.34 9.60 -9.74
C GLN A 204 11.04 10.28 -10.18
N GLY A 205 10.03 10.29 -9.32
CA GLY A 205 8.76 10.95 -9.64
C GLY A 205 7.72 10.87 -8.53
N TYR A 206 6.68 11.70 -8.66
CA TYR A 206 5.50 11.62 -7.81
C TYR A 206 4.58 10.53 -8.30
N LEU A 207 4.10 9.68 -7.39
CA LEU A 207 3.05 8.72 -7.72
C LEU A 207 1.66 9.35 -7.68
N PRO A 208 0.74 8.90 -8.53
CA PRO A 208 -0.67 9.17 -8.33
C PRO A 208 -1.18 8.39 -7.11
N PHE A 209 -1.92 9.06 -6.21
CA PHE A 209 -2.74 8.42 -5.17
C PHE A 209 -4.21 8.44 -5.57
N GLY A 210 -4.99 7.52 -5.02
CA GLY A 210 -6.44 7.44 -5.25
C GLY A 210 -6.89 6.34 -6.21
N LEU A 211 -6.00 5.42 -6.54
CA LEU A 211 -6.29 4.16 -7.20
C LEU A 211 -5.51 3.09 -6.45
N ALA A 212 -6.10 1.95 -6.15
CA ALA A 212 -5.41 0.76 -5.70
C ALA A 212 -4.41 0.30 -6.78
N LEU A 213 -3.24 0.94 -6.76
CA LEU A 213 -2.21 0.84 -7.79
C LEU A 213 -1.15 -0.16 -7.33
N THR A 214 -0.67 -0.98 -8.26
CA THR A 214 0.58 -1.70 -8.09
C THR A 214 1.68 -0.93 -8.78
N VAL A 215 2.74 -0.58 -8.06
CA VAL A 215 3.92 0.11 -8.60
C VAL A 215 5.13 -0.77 -8.39
N ASP A 216 5.86 -1.01 -9.46
CA ASP A 216 7.15 -1.67 -9.46
C ASP A 216 8.20 -0.68 -9.95
N GLY A 217 9.13 -0.27 -9.08
CA GLY A 217 10.21 0.64 -9.46
C GLY A 217 11.21 0.01 -10.44
N GLY A 218 11.16 -1.31 -10.62
CA GLY A 218 12.02 -2.01 -11.57
C GLY A 218 13.38 -2.28 -10.96
N ALA A 219 14.44 -1.92 -11.68
CA ALA A 219 15.81 -2.07 -11.21
C ALA A 219 16.49 -0.71 -11.23
N GLY A 220 17.43 -0.48 -10.33
CA GLY A 220 18.14 0.80 -10.27
C GLY A 220 18.13 1.37 -8.87
N PHE A 221 18.15 2.69 -8.79
CA PHE A 221 17.96 3.45 -7.55
C PHE A 221 16.76 4.38 -7.73
N ASP A 222 15.63 3.96 -7.19
CA ASP A 222 14.32 4.54 -7.43
C ASP A 222 13.84 5.32 -6.21
N VAL A 223 13.40 6.56 -6.48
CA VAL A 223 12.96 7.51 -5.47
C VAL A 223 11.52 7.91 -5.73
N LEU A 224 10.67 7.52 -4.79
CA LEU A 224 9.25 7.75 -4.85
C LEU A 224 8.87 9.01 -4.09
N HIS A 225 8.47 10.05 -4.82
CA HIS A 225 8.01 11.29 -4.20
C HIS A 225 6.54 11.20 -3.79
N LEU A 226 6.25 11.60 -2.56
CA LEU A 226 4.92 11.61 -1.97
C LEU A 226 4.62 13.01 -1.44
N SER A 227 3.42 13.50 -1.72
CA SER A 227 2.97 14.78 -1.17
C SER A 227 2.72 14.69 0.33
N GLY A 228 2.91 15.79 1.06
CA GLY A 228 2.59 15.86 2.48
C GLY A 228 3.70 15.32 3.38
N THR A 229 3.32 14.61 4.44
CA THR A 229 4.22 14.12 5.50
C THR A 229 4.09 12.63 5.72
N LEU A 230 5.07 12.00 6.39
CA LEU A 230 4.98 10.59 6.77
C LEU A 230 3.76 10.30 7.67
N ASN A 231 3.32 11.28 8.47
CA ASN A 231 2.14 11.16 9.34
C ASN A 231 0.81 11.15 8.57
N ASP A 232 0.82 11.56 7.31
CA ASP A 232 -0.36 11.49 6.44
C ASP A 232 -0.49 10.12 5.77
N MET A 233 0.46 9.21 6.02
CA MET A 233 0.54 7.89 5.43
C MET A 233 0.49 6.80 6.49
N HIS A 234 -0.19 5.71 6.14
CA HIS A 234 0.02 4.42 6.76
C HIS A 234 0.91 3.57 5.85
N LEU A 235 1.94 2.94 6.42
CA LEU A 235 2.86 2.06 5.73
C LEU A 235 2.75 0.65 6.33
N ALA A 236 2.52 -0.35 5.49
CA ALA A 236 2.32 -1.73 5.90
C ALA A 236 3.06 -2.71 4.98
N GLN A 237 4.06 -3.40 5.53
CA GLN A 237 4.74 -4.47 4.81
C GLN A 237 3.87 -5.73 4.74
N LYS A 238 3.56 -6.19 3.52
CA LYS A 238 2.81 -7.44 3.24
C LYS A 238 3.63 -8.36 2.35
N ALA A 239 4.14 -9.45 2.93
CA ALA A 239 5.01 -10.39 2.22
C ALA A 239 6.16 -9.62 1.51
N ASN A 240 6.15 -9.56 0.17
CA ASN A 240 7.16 -8.88 -0.64
C ASN A 240 6.67 -7.54 -1.23
N VAL A 241 5.68 -6.90 -0.62
CA VAL A 241 5.09 -5.62 -1.08
C VAL A 241 5.03 -4.65 0.10
N LEU A 242 5.25 -3.37 -0.17
CA LEU A 242 4.91 -2.30 0.77
C LEU A 242 3.56 -1.70 0.37
N GLU A 243 2.55 -1.86 1.22
CA GLU A 243 1.29 -1.15 1.05
C GLU A 243 1.36 0.23 1.70
N LEU A 244 1.00 1.25 0.95
CA LEU A 244 0.86 2.63 1.38
C LEU A 244 -0.63 2.99 1.37
N THR A 245 -1.10 3.65 2.41
CA THR A 245 -2.46 4.21 2.44
C THR A 245 -2.42 5.67 2.86
N GLN A 246 -2.94 6.54 2.02
CA GLN A 246 -3.09 7.96 2.34
C GLN A 246 -4.26 8.14 3.30
N LEU A 247 -4.01 8.74 4.46
CA LEU A 247 -5.01 8.88 5.52
C LEU A 247 -6.08 9.93 5.21
N GLN A 248 -5.79 10.84 4.27
CA GLN A 248 -6.69 11.92 3.92
C GLN A 248 -7.90 11.44 3.12
N ASP A 249 -7.66 10.61 2.10
CA ASP A 249 -8.63 10.20 1.06
C ASP A 249 -8.69 8.69 0.85
N GLY A 250 -7.98 7.92 1.69
CA GLY A 250 -7.96 6.45 1.62
C GLY A 250 -7.25 5.90 0.40
N GLY A 251 -6.57 6.71 -0.42
CA GLY A 251 -5.86 6.24 -1.60
C GLY A 251 -4.81 5.20 -1.23
N MET A 252 -4.79 4.06 -1.92
CA MET A 252 -3.92 2.94 -1.61
C MET A 252 -2.90 2.66 -2.71
N LEU A 253 -1.74 2.13 -2.34
CA LEU A 253 -0.70 1.78 -3.31
C LEU A 253 0.14 0.62 -2.80
N ASN A 254 0.39 -0.36 -3.66
CA ASN A 254 1.27 -1.49 -3.42
C ASN A 254 2.56 -1.25 -4.16
N LEU A 255 3.67 -1.14 -3.45
CA LEU A 255 4.99 -0.86 -3.99
C LEU A 255 5.88 -2.10 -3.95
N LEU A 256 6.61 -2.31 -5.05
CA LEU A 256 7.69 -3.25 -5.23
C LEU A 256 8.94 -2.53 -5.75
N ASN A 257 10.12 -3.07 -5.43
CA ASN A 257 11.42 -2.69 -5.97
C ASN A 257 11.66 -1.17 -6.02
N ALA A 258 11.78 -0.54 -4.86
CA ALA A 258 12.25 0.84 -4.76
C ALA A 258 13.17 1.00 -3.56
N GLU A 259 13.95 2.08 -3.51
CA GLU A 259 14.94 2.30 -2.45
C GLU A 259 14.49 3.35 -1.44
N ILE A 260 13.69 4.34 -1.87
CA ILE A 260 13.27 5.45 -1.01
C ILE A 260 11.83 5.90 -1.27
N LEU A 261 11.11 6.16 -0.18
CA LEU A 261 9.98 7.11 -0.17
C LEU A 261 10.48 8.48 0.31
N ALA A 262 10.26 9.53 -0.46
CA ALA A 262 10.64 10.90 -0.16
C ALA A 262 9.39 11.79 -0.04
N PHE A 263 9.23 12.46 1.09
CA PHE A 263 8.08 13.31 1.36
C PHE A 263 8.40 14.78 1.10
N ASP A 264 7.40 15.57 0.69
CA ASP A 264 7.53 17.03 0.53
C ASP A 264 7.96 17.75 1.82
N SER A 265 7.67 17.14 2.98
CA SER A 265 8.15 17.58 4.29
C SER A 265 9.67 17.50 4.47
N GLY A 266 10.35 16.74 3.61
CA GLY A 266 11.77 16.39 3.71
C GLY A 266 12.06 15.10 4.47
N GLU A 267 11.03 14.42 5.01
CA GLU A 267 11.16 13.10 5.62
C GLU A 267 11.46 12.04 4.54
N THR A 268 12.19 10.99 4.91
CA THR A 268 12.50 9.86 4.03
C THR A 268 12.24 8.54 4.73
N VAL A 269 11.88 7.53 3.94
CA VAL A 269 11.82 6.14 4.37
C VAL A 269 12.69 5.32 3.43
N VAL A 270 13.69 4.66 4.00
CA VAL A 270 14.59 3.76 3.30
C VAL A 270 13.95 2.38 3.19
N LEU A 271 13.97 1.83 1.98
CA LEU A 271 13.51 0.50 1.64
C LEU A 271 14.75 -0.35 1.31
N ALA A 272 15.22 -1.11 2.29
CA ALA A 272 16.42 -1.92 2.17
C ALA A 272 16.11 -3.31 1.64
N HIS A 273 16.81 -3.74 0.59
CA HIS A 273 16.51 -5.00 -0.10
C HIS A 273 17.15 -6.26 0.53
N ASN A 274 17.94 -6.08 1.58
CA ASN A 274 18.54 -7.17 2.34
C ASN A 274 18.97 -6.69 3.73
N SER A 275 19.30 -7.65 4.59
CA SER A 275 19.78 -7.37 5.95
C SER A 275 20.99 -6.42 6.05
N THR A 276 21.92 -6.46 5.09
CA THR A 276 23.12 -5.61 5.13
C THR A 276 22.77 -4.16 4.82
N ALA A 277 21.94 -3.94 3.80
CA ALA A 277 21.36 -2.62 3.52
C ALA A 277 20.52 -2.13 4.70
N GLY A 278 19.72 -2.99 5.33
CA GLY A 278 18.92 -2.64 6.50
C GLY A 278 19.77 -2.15 7.67
N VAL A 279 20.90 -2.80 7.93
CA VAL A 279 21.88 -2.35 8.94
C VAL A 279 22.51 -1.02 8.52
N LEU A 280 22.91 -0.86 7.27
CA LEU A 280 23.46 0.40 6.75
C LEU A 280 22.49 1.57 6.96
N GLY A 281 21.20 1.39 6.65
CA GLY A 281 20.18 2.42 6.86
C GLY A 281 20.03 2.80 8.33
N ARG A 282 19.99 1.80 9.22
CA ARG A 282 19.89 2.05 10.67
C ARG A 282 21.17 2.68 11.25
N LEU A 283 22.34 2.42 10.68
CA LEU A 283 23.59 3.09 11.09
C LEU A 283 23.53 4.60 10.86
N VAL A 284 22.81 5.08 9.83
CA VAL A 284 22.59 6.53 9.64
C VAL A 284 21.90 7.13 10.86
N HIS A 285 20.82 6.51 11.34
CA HIS A 285 20.16 6.93 12.57
C HIS A 285 21.06 6.83 13.79
N THR A 286 21.75 5.70 13.96
CA THR A 286 22.64 5.45 15.10
C THR A 286 23.71 6.55 15.23
N PHE A 287 24.28 7.01 14.12
CA PHE A 287 25.34 8.02 14.14
C PHE A 287 24.84 9.46 14.10
N PHE A 288 23.76 9.77 13.37
CA PHE A 288 23.35 11.15 13.10
C PHE A 288 22.03 11.58 13.73
N LYS A 289 21.24 10.66 14.28
CA LYS A 289 19.88 10.91 14.80
C LYS A 289 18.97 11.57 13.75
N SER A 290 19.09 11.14 12.51
CA SER A 290 18.28 11.60 11.38
C SER A 290 18.08 10.47 10.38
N ASP A 291 17.04 10.59 9.57
CA ASP A 291 16.81 9.72 8.42
C ASP A 291 17.90 9.91 7.36
N ALA A 292 18.13 8.89 6.54
CA ALA A 292 19.06 8.97 5.43
C ALA A 292 18.50 9.87 4.33
N THR A 293 19.28 10.87 3.92
CA THR A 293 18.93 11.61 2.70
C THR A 293 19.06 10.71 1.47
N VAL A 294 18.38 11.08 0.38
CA VAL A 294 18.45 10.36 -0.90
C VAL A 294 19.90 10.11 -1.35
N ASN A 295 20.73 11.16 -1.29
CA ASN A 295 22.12 11.09 -1.71
C ASN A 295 23.00 10.24 -0.76
N GLU A 296 22.77 10.30 0.55
CA GLU A 296 23.52 9.46 1.51
C GLU A 296 23.19 7.99 1.34
N TRP A 297 21.92 7.68 1.12
CA TRP A 297 21.48 6.31 0.89
C TRP A 297 22.04 5.74 -0.41
N GLN A 298 21.95 6.50 -1.52
CA GLN A 298 22.51 6.10 -2.81
C GLN A 298 24.02 5.83 -2.73
N GLN A 299 24.78 6.71 -2.06
CA GLN A 299 26.21 6.51 -1.85
C GLN A 299 26.50 5.28 -0.99
N GLY A 300 25.69 5.05 0.05
CA GLY A 300 25.81 3.88 0.90
C GLY A 300 25.58 2.57 0.14
N LEU A 301 24.53 2.49 -0.67
CA LEU A 301 24.26 1.33 -1.52
C LEU A 301 25.36 1.12 -2.56
N GLN A 302 25.87 2.19 -3.18
CA GLN A 302 27.00 2.10 -4.12
C GLN A 302 28.25 1.53 -3.42
N ALA A 303 28.53 1.94 -2.18
CA ALA A 303 29.66 1.41 -1.43
C ALA A 303 29.53 -0.10 -1.16
N LEU A 304 28.30 -0.59 -0.91
CA LEU A 304 28.05 -2.03 -0.78
C LEU A 304 28.27 -2.75 -2.13
N GLN A 305 27.76 -2.21 -3.23
CA GLN A 305 27.93 -2.76 -4.58
C GLN A 305 29.41 -2.82 -4.99
N ASP A 306 30.18 -1.80 -4.64
CA ASP A 306 31.62 -1.70 -4.91
C ASP A 306 32.47 -2.59 -3.98
N ASN A 307 31.83 -3.35 -3.06
CA ASN A 307 32.48 -4.17 -2.05
C ASN A 307 33.48 -3.38 -1.18
N VAL A 308 33.14 -2.14 -0.84
CA VAL A 308 33.94 -1.33 0.09
C VAL A 308 34.01 -2.06 1.44
N ALA A 309 35.22 -2.12 2.01
CA ALA A 309 35.43 -2.81 3.27
C ALA A 309 34.53 -2.24 4.39
N PRO A 310 33.85 -3.07 5.21
CA PRO A 310 32.93 -2.60 6.24
C PRO A 310 33.55 -1.57 7.20
N ASN A 311 34.82 -1.76 7.57
CA ASN A 311 35.53 -0.82 8.44
C ASN A 311 35.72 0.56 7.80
N THR A 312 35.86 0.64 6.47
CA THR A 312 35.95 1.92 5.76
C THR A 312 34.61 2.67 5.84
N ILE A 313 33.49 1.96 5.69
CA ILE A 313 32.13 2.54 5.83
C ILE A 313 31.90 3.01 7.27
N LEU A 314 32.25 2.19 8.27
CA LEU A 314 32.06 2.53 9.68
C LEU A 314 32.97 3.68 10.16
N ASN A 315 34.18 3.79 9.61
CA ASN A 315 35.05 4.94 9.87
C ASN A 315 34.45 6.23 9.30
N TRP A 316 33.87 6.18 8.09
CA TRP A 316 33.19 7.33 7.50
C TRP A 316 32.07 7.87 8.41
N PHE A 317 31.24 6.98 8.97
CA PHE A 317 30.20 7.38 9.93
C PHE A 317 30.80 8.04 11.18
N GLN A 318 31.82 7.42 11.78
CA GLN A 318 32.45 7.92 12.99
C GLN A 318 33.12 9.29 12.81
N ASP A 319 33.82 9.48 11.68
CA ASP A 319 34.47 10.73 11.32
C ASP A 319 33.44 11.85 11.17
N ARG A 320 32.36 11.57 10.43
CA ARG A 320 31.33 12.57 10.14
C ARG A 320 30.46 12.91 11.34
N ALA A 321 30.19 11.95 12.22
CA ALA A 321 29.43 12.16 13.45
C ALA A 321 30.28 12.83 14.56
N ASN A 322 31.59 12.95 14.35
CA ASN A 322 32.53 13.54 15.31
C ASN A 322 32.48 12.89 16.70
N LEU A 323 32.25 11.57 16.77
CA LEU A 323 32.10 10.82 18.02
C LEU A 323 33.43 10.29 18.59
N GLN A 324 34.53 10.44 17.84
CA GLN A 324 35.84 9.87 18.22
C GLN A 324 36.37 10.41 19.54
N GLY A 325 36.08 11.67 19.86
CA GLY A 325 36.51 12.31 21.11
C GLY A 325 35.73 11.89 22.36
N LEU A 326 34.62 11.17 22.22
CA LEU A 326 33.83 10.73 23.36
C LEU A 326 34.56 9.63 24.14
N ASN A 327 34.38 9.61 25.46
CA ASN A 327 34.74 8.45 26.27
C ASN A 327 33.73 7.30 26.00
N ASN A 328 34.04 6.08 26.46
CA ASN A 328 33.19 4.92 26.19
C ASN A 328 31.75 5.08 26.74
N ASN A 329 31.60 5.70 27.91
CA ASN A 329 30.27 5.97 28.51
C ASN A 329 29.43 6.88 27.61
N ASP A 330 29.98 8.04 27.25
CA ASP A 330 29.28 9.04 26.43
C ASP A 330 29.01 8.51 25.02
N TYR A 331 29.92 7.71 24.45
CA TYR A 331 29.73 7.04 23.18
C TYR A 331 28.53 6.08 23.23
N ILE A 332 28.48 5.18 24.21
CA ILE A 332 27.37 4.23 24.39
C ILE A 332 26.04 4.98 24.55
N GLN A 333 26.00 5.98 25.42
CA GLN A 333 24.79 6.77 25.68
C GLN A 333 24.32 7.52 24.42
N THR A 334 25.25 8.09 23.66
CA THR A 334 24.93 8.79 22.41
C THR A 334 24.30 7.84 21.39
N LEU A 335 24.89 6.65 21.17
CA LEU A 335 24.34 5.69 20.22
C LEU A 335 22.96 5.16 20.65
N HIS A 336 22.74 4.91 21.95
CA HIS A 336 21.42 4.50 22.46
C HIS A 336 20.39 5.61 22.28
N GLN A 337 20.74 6.86 22.60
CA GLN A 337 19.84 7.99 22.46
C GLN A 337 19.49 8.26 20.99
N ASN A 338 20.44 8.03 20.07
CA ASN A 338 20.22 8.19 18.65
C ASN A 338 19.39 7.05 18.06
N THR A 339 19.67 5.80 18.44
CA THR A 339 19.05 4.60 17.85
C THR A 339 17.68 4.27 18.45
N PHE A 340 17.57 4.37 19.78
CA PHE A 340 16.40 3.91 20.54
C PHE A 340 15.58 5.06 21.15
N ASN A 341 16.05 6.30 20.98
CA ASN A 341 15.47 7.48 21.62
C ASN A 341 15.38 7.39 23.16
N ARG A 342 16.31 6.63 23.78
CA ARG A 342 16.43 6.49 25.23
C ARG A 342 17.89 6.35 25.66
N ALA A 343 18.16 6.58 26.94
CA ALA A 343 19.44 6.24 27.53
C ALA A 343 19.65 4.72 27.59
N ALA A 344 20.92 4.30 27.58
CA ALA A 344 21.30 2.93 27.93
C ALA A 344 20.94 2.67 29.40
N SER A 345 20.33 1.52 29.67
CA SER A 345 20.11 1.05 31.03
C SER A 345 21.45 0.80 31.74
N LEU A 346 21.42 0.72 33.08
CA LEU A 346 22.64 0.46 33.86
C LEU A 346 23.30 -0.88 33.49
N GLU A 347 22.50 -1.88 33.14
CA GLU A 347 22.98 -3.19 32.72
C GLU A 347 23.64 -3.15 31.34
N GLU A 348 22.96 -2.56 30.35
CA GLU A 348 23.51 -2.36 29.00
C GLU A 348 24.82 -1.56 29.05
N LEU A 349 24.82 -0.45 29.79
CA LEU A 349 25.98 0.42 29.91
C LEU A 349 27.17 -0.32 30.53
N SER A 350 26.94 -1.04 31.63
CA SER A 350 28.01 -1.79 32.31
C SER A 350 28.58 -2.89 31.41
N ARG A 351 27.72 -3.61 30.69
CA ARG A 351 28.12 -4.66 29.74
C ARG A 351 28.98 -4.09 28.62
N TYR A 352 28.50 -3.06 27.93
CA TYR A 352 29.22 -2.51 26.78
C TYR A 352 30.52 -1.82 27.17
N GLN A 353 30.57 -1.11 28.32
CA GLN A 353 31.82 -0.54 28.82
C GLN A 353 32.86 -1.62 29.06
N GLN A 354 32.48 -2.72 29.74
CA GLN A 354 33.39 -3.83 29.99
C GLN A 354 33.93 -4.43 28.68
N GLN A 355 33.08 -4.62 27.67
CA GLN A 355 33.48 -5.21 26.39
C GLN A 355 34.44 -4.29 25.61
N LEU A 356 34.17 -2.98 25.59
CA LEU A 356 35.04 -1.97 24.97
C LEU A 356 36.39 -1.87 25.68
N ASP A 357 36.40 -1.86 27.01
CA ASP A 357 37.63 -1.74 27.81
C ASP A 357 38.52 -3.00 27.69
N GLN A 358 37.90 -4.17 27.51
CA GLN A 358 38.59 -5.44 27.28
C GLN A 358 38.98 -5.66 25.80
N GLY A 359 38.51 -4.81 24.89
CA GLY A 359 38.71 -4.96 23.44
C GLY A 359 38.03 -6.20 22.84
N THR A 360 37.04 -6.78 23.53
CA THR A 360 36.23 -7.88 22.99
C THR A 360 35.13 -7.39 22.04
N LEU A 361 34.82 -6.09 22.12
CA LEU A 361 33.99 -5.34 21.19
C LEU A 361 34.73 -4.04 20.89
N ASP A 362 34.74 -3.59 19.64
CA ASP A 362 35.20 -2.24 19.29
C ASP A 362 34.01 -1.30 19.08
N ARG A 363 34.28 0.00 18.94
CA ARG A 363 33.22 1.02 18.80
C ARG A 363 32.38 0.83 17.53
N SER A 364 33.01 0.36 16.47
CA SER A 364 32.38 0.02 15.19
C SER A 364 31.42 -1.17 15.36
N GLY A 365 31.86 -2.23 16.03
CA GLY A 365 31.09 -3.41 16.36
C GLY A 365 29.91 -3.10 17.26
N LEU A 366 30.06 -2.20 18.25
CA LEU A 366 28.94 -1.74 19.06
C LEU A 366 27.86 -1.06 18.20
N ALA A 367 28.24 -0.16 17.29
CA ALA A 367 27.28 0.51 16.43
C ALA A 367 26.51 -0.50 15.56
N VAL A 368 27.20 -1.51 15.02
CA VAL A 368 26.57 -2.61 14.26
C VAL A 368 25.67 -3.47 15.14
N GLU A 369 26.06 -3.81 16.37
CA GLU A 369 25.24 -4.59 17.32
C GLU A 369 23.93 -3.85 17.63
N LEU A 370 24.01 -2.55 17.91
CA LEU A 370 22.83 -1.72 18.15
C LEU A 370 21.95 -1.64 16.91
N ALA A 371 22.52 -1.34 15.74
CA ALA A 371 21.79 -1.24 14.47
C ALA A 371 21.18 -2.58 14.02
N THR A 372 21.70 -3.73 14.48
CA THR A 372 21.15 -5.05 14.13
C THR A 372 20.06 -5.51 15.12
N SER A 373 19.94 -4.84 16.28
CA SER A 373 19.04 -5.26 17.35
C SER A 373 17.55 -5.20 16.94
N THR A 374 16.74 -6.09 17.53
CA THR A 374 15.27 -6.07 17.38
C THR A 374 14.69 -4.72 17.83
N GLU A 375 15.30 -4.08 18.82
CA GLU A 375 14.87 -2.75 19.27
C GLU A 375 15.13 -1.66 18.23
N ALA A 376 16.28 -1.70 17.52
CA ALA A 376 16.55 -0.76 16.44
C ALA A 376 15.59 -0.96 15.28
N ILE A 377 15.30 -2.21 14.91
CA ILE A 377 14.30 -2.54 13.88
C ILE A 377 12.92 -1.99 14.27
N ALA A 378 12.55 -2.04 15.55
CA ALA A 378 11.27 -1.52 16.02
C ALA A 378 11.23 0.01 16.18
N THR A 379 12.37 0.64 16.50
CA THR A 379 12.42 2.07 16.84
C THR A 379 12.75 2.95 15.63
N VAL A 380 13.59 2.46 14.71
CA VAL A 380 13.97 3.15 13.47
C VAL A 380 12.98 2.76 12.37
N GLY A 381 11.73 3.20 12.53
CA GLY A 381 10.62 2.84 11.63
C GLY A 381 10.74 3.39 10.21
N THR A 382 11.68 4.31 9.97
CA THR A 382 12.02 4.87 8.65
C THR A 382 13.00 4.01 7.86
N VAL A 383 13.40 2.83 8.38
CA VAL A 383 14.16 1.82 7.62
C VAL A 383 13.36 0.52 7.61
N MET A 384 12.78 0.19 6.46
CA MET A 384 12.05 -1.06 6.23
C MET A 384 12.89 -2.02 5.39
N GLN A 385 12.78 -3.33 5.65
CA GLN A 385 13.58 -4.35 4.97
C GLN A 385 12.70 -5.31 4.16
N PHE A 386 12.97 -5.45 2.88
CA PHE A 386 12.27 -6.34 1.94
C PHE A 386 13.26 -7.35 1.37
N GLU A 387 13.04 -8.64 1.59
CA GLU A 387 13.93 -9.68 1.06
C GLU A 387 13.42 -10.13 -0.32
N GLY A 388 14.26 -9.98 -1.34
CA GLY A 388 13.94 -10.40 -2.71
C GLY A 388 13.34 -9.31 -3.61
N TRP A 389 13.41 -8.05 -3.19
CA TRP A 389 13.38 -6.93 -4.14
C TRP A 389 14.67 -6.94 -4.98
N MET A 390 14.58 -6.51 -6.24
CA MET A 390 15.64 -6.64 -7.25
C MET A 390 16.44 -5.37 -7.47
#